data_AF-A0A9E2X3I0-F1
#
_entry.id   AF-A0A9E2X3I0-F1
#
_cell.length_a   1.000
_cell.length_b   1.000
_cell.length_c   1.000
_cell.angle_alpha   90.00
_cell.angle_beta   90.00
_cell.angle_gamma   90.00
#
_symmetry.space_group_name_H-M   'P 1'
#
loop_
_entity.id
_entity.type
_entity.pdbx_description
1 polymer ?
#
loop_
_entity_poly.entity_id
_entity_poly.type
_entity_poly.pdbx_seq_one_letter_code
_entity_poly.pdbx_strand_id
1 'polypeptide(L)'
;LVMLDTLQLGDVHETNFYSYLNMSFAIGRWNINPGLRVDQFLFSYHDYQLNVFERQQATKVTLSPKLNILYNPSNLLQLYLKTGKGFHSNDSRVVVAQNGKEILPAAYGADLGLIWKPASKLLINSALWYLHLDQEFVYVGDEGVVEPSGRTRRTGYDLSLRYQPLKWIYWDFDLNQTLARSIDDPEGNNYIPLAPDFTIMSGISIIHPSGLYGGSRLRYLKDRPANEDNSIVADGYAVVDLNAGYPWKNVNLEINIQNLFNTEWNETQFATESRLASEVGPVEEIHFTPGTPFFIKGSISYNF
;
A
#
# COMPACT_ATOMS: atom_id res chain seq x y z
N LEU A 1 16.04 19.28 21.27
CA LEU A 1 14.59 19.45 21.01
C LEU A 1 13.94 19.90 22.29
N VAL A 2 13.47 21.15 22.35
CA VAL A 2 12.61 21.64 23.43
C VAL A 2 11.19 21.55 22.89
N MET A 3 10.32 20.81 23.56
CA MET A 3 8.89 20.79 23.23
C MET A 3 8.34 22.20 23.52
N LEU A 4 7.83 22.88 22.49
CA LEU A 4 7.35 24.26 22.62
C LEU A 4 5.87 24.32 23.04
N ASP A 5 5.06 23.39 22.55
CA ASP A 5 3.65 23.27 22.91
C ASP A 5 3.18 21.81 22.73
N THR A 6 2.10 21.43 23.42
CA THR A 6 1.45 20.13 23.23
C THR A 6 0.13 20.37 22.50
N LEU A 7 0.01 19.94 21.25
CA LEU A 7 -1.21 20.15 20.45
C LEU A 7 -2.32 19.17 20.81
N GLN A 8 -1.98 17.92 21.17
CA GLN A 8 -2.93 16.91 21.63
C GLN A 8 -2.29 16.03 22.70
N LEU A 9 -3.01 15.78 23.79
CA LEU A 9 -2.56 14.92 24.88
C LEU A 9 -3.78 14.20 25.48
N GLY A 10 -3.76 12.87 25.45
CA GLY A 10 -4.89 12.10 25.95
C GLY A 10 -4.69 10.60 25.82
N ASP A 11 -5.59 9.84 26.45
CA ASP A 11 -5.66 8.40 26.32
C ASP A 11 -6.72 8.00 25.30
N VAL A 12 -6.32 7.17 24.34
CA VAL A 12 -7.19 6.59 23.32
C VAL A 12 -7.41 5.11 23.62
N HIS A 13 -8.67 4.68 23.63
CA HIS A 13 -9.06 3.28 23.72
C HIS A 13 -10.02 2.92 22.59
N GLU A 14 -9.65 1.92 21.79
CA GLU A 14 -10.50 1.32 20.76
C GLU A 14 -10.63 -0.18 21.02
N THR A 15 -11.86 -0.69 21.04
CA THR A 15 -12.14 -2.12 21.22
C THR A 15 -13.02 -2.61 20.09
N ASN A 16 -12.63 -3.70 19.43
CA ASN A 16 -13.43 -4.37 18.39
C ASN A 16 -13.82 -5.78 18.84
N PHE A 17 -15.14 -6.04 18.88
CA PHE A 17 -15.69 -7.39 18.97
C PHE A 17 -16.23 -7.82 17.61
N TYR A 18 -15.92 -9.04 17.17
CA TYR A 18 -16.38 -9.51 15.87
C TYR A 18 -16.84 -10.97 15.88
N SER A 19 -17.67 -11.29 14.90
CA SER A 19 -18.05 -12.67 14.56
C SER A 19 -18.12 -12.81 13.04
N TYR A 20 -17.90 -14.01 12.51
CA TYR A 20 -17.96 -14.23 11.07
C TYR A 20 -18.45 -15.64 10.72
N LEU A 21 -19.01 -15.74 9.51
CA LEU A 21 -19.41 -16.97 8.87
C LEU A 21 -18.81 -17.01 7.46
N ASN A 22 -18.22 -18.14 7.09
CA ASN A 22 -17.68 -18.36 5.75
C ASN A 22 -18.08 -19.76 5.30
N MET A 23 -18.64 -19.86 4.10
CA MET A 23 -19.04 -21.13 3.49
C MET A 23 -18.22 -21.39 2.24
N SER A 24 -18.02 -22.66 1.90
CA SER A 24 -17.33 -23.06 0.67
C SER A 24 -18.08 -24.16 -0.04
N PHE A 25 -18.59 -23.85 -1.23
CA PHE A 25 -19.32 -24.78 -2.07
C PHE A 25 -18.47 -25.14 -3.29
N ALA A 26 -18.01 -26.38 -3.35
CA ALA A 26 -17.33 -26.94 -4.53
C ALA A 26 -18.35 -27.69 -5.38
N ILE A 27 -18.76 -27.11 -6.52
CA ILE A 27 -19.79 -27.64 -7.41
C ILE A 27 -19.18 -27.84 -8.80
N GLY A 28 -18.74 -29.07 -9.07
CA GLY A 28 -18.04 -29.40 -10.31
C GLY A 28 -16.76 -28.57 -10.47
N ARG A 29 -16.72 -27.68 -11.47
CA ARG A 29 -15.58 -26.78 -11.73
C ARG A 29 -15.66 -25.44 -10.99
N TRP A 30 -16.74 -25.20 -10.25
CA TRP A 30 -16.99 -23.96 -9.54
C TRP A 30 -16.66 -24.09 -8.06
N ASN A 31 -16.03 -23.06 -7.50
CA ASN A 31 -15.95 -22.85 -6.06
C ASN A 31 -16.63 -21.52 -5.74
N ILE A 32 -17.64 -21.55 -4.86
CA ILE A 32 -18.40 -20.36 -4.46
C ILE A 32 -18.22 -20.18 -2.95
N ASN A 33 -17.73 -19.01 -2.54
CA ASN A 33 -17.42 -18.70 -1.14
C ASN A 33 -18.15 -17.43 -0.67
N PRO A 34 -19.42 -17.53 -0.26
CA PRO A 34 -20.07 -16.44 0.43
C PRO A 34 -19.54 -16.36 1.87
N GLY A 35 -19.39 -15.14 2.37
CA GLY A 35 -19.06 -14.89 3.76
C GLY A 35 -19.72 -13.62 4.28
N LEU A 36 -19.90 -13.57 5.59
CA LEU A 36 -20.44 -12.42 6.29
C LEU A 36 -19.64 -12.24 7.57
N ARG A 37 -19.24 -11.00 7.86
CA ARG A 37 -18.61 -10.61 9.12
C ARG A 37 -19.41 -9.48 9.75
N VAL A 38 -19.53 -9.52 11.07
CA VAL A 38 -20.12 -8.46 11.90
C VAL A 38 -19.03 -7.98 12.85
N ASP A 39 -18.81 -6.66 12.89
CA ASP A 39 -17.88 -6.02 13.83
C ASP A 39 -18.64 -4.97 14.66
N GLN A 40 -18.34 -4.90 15.95
CA GLN A 40 -18.80 -3.88 16.89
C GLN A 40 -17.58 -3.18 17.48
N PHE A 41 -17.45 -1.89 17.17
CA PHE A 41 -16.40 -1.03 17.69
C PHE A 41 -16.92 -0.16 18.84
N LEU A 42 -16.10 -0.05 19.87
CA LEU A 42 -16.25 0.85 21.00
C LEU A 42 -15.04 1.78 21.00
N PHE A 43 -15.27 3.07 20.86
CA PHE A 43 -14.25 4.11 20.88
C PHE A 43 -14.37 4.88 22.19
N SER A 44 -13.24 5.22 22.80
CA SER A 44 -13.18 6.12 23.93
C SER A 44 -11.92 6.98 23.86
N TYR A 45 -12.10 8.27 24.12
CA TYR A 45 -11.01 9.22 24.22
C TYR A 45 -11.14 10.00 25.52
N HIS A 46 -10.01 10.15 26.19
CA HIS A 46 -9.88 11.02 27.33
C HIS A 46 -8.85 12.10 27.02
N ASP A 47 -9.33 13.32 26.80
CA ASP A 47 -8.49 14.48 26.54
C ASP A 47 -7.95 15.07 27.86
N TYR A 48 -6.63 15.11 28.01
CA TYR A 48 -5.96 15.68 29.18
C TYR A 48 -5.82 17.21 29.12
N GLN A 49 -6.16 17.84 27.99
CA GLN A 49 -6.09 19.30 27.81
C GLN A 49 -7.38 20.00 28.20
N LEU A 50 -8.50 19.27 28.32
CA LEU A 50 -9.75 19.81 28.79
C LEU A 50 -9.73 19.96 30.32
N ASN A 51 -10.11 21.14 30.81
CA ASN A 51 -10.24 21.43 32.25
C ASN A 51 -11.38 20.66 32.93
N VAL A 52 -12.17 19.91 32.18
CA VAL A 52 -13.28 19.07 32.66
C VAL A 52 -12.98 17.63 32.28
N PHE A 53 -13.03 16.72 33.26
CA PHE A 53 -12.94 15.30 32.99
C PHE A 53 -14.22 14.83 32.27
N GLU A 54 -14.12 14.67 30.96
CA GLU A 54 -15.17 14.07 30.14
C GLU A 54 -14.57 12.96 29.28
N ARG A 55 -15.00 11.71 29.54
CA ARG A 55 -14.63 10.57 28.71
C ARG A 55 -15.63 10.46 27.58
N GLN A 56 -15.23 10.86 26.38
CA GLN A 56 -16.08 10.76 25.20
C GLN A 56 -16.08 9.32 24.70
N GLN A 57 -17.24 8.83 24.26
CA GLN A 57 -17.42 7.44 23.80
C GLN A 57 -18.29 7.38 22.54
N ALA A 58 -17.97 6.46 21.64
CA ALA A 58 -18.81 6.16 20.48
C ALA A 58 -18.90 4.64 20.27
N THR A 59 -20.01 4.17 19.73
CA THR A 59 -20.20 2.76 19.37
C THR A 59 -20.71 2.64 17.96
N LYS A 60 -20.15 1.71 17.18
CA LYS A 60 -20.60 1.43 15.81
C LYS A 60 -20.58 -0.05 15.52
N VAL A 61 -21.61 -0.50 14.80
CA VAL A 61 -21.68 -1.85 14.25
C VAL A 61 -21.62 -1.77 12.74
N THR A 62 -20.85 -2.66 12.11
CA THR A 62 -20.79 -2.80 10.66
C THR A 62 -20.92 -4.25 10.22
N LEU A 63 -21.54 -4.44 9.07
CA LEU A 63 -21.67 -5.72 8.37
C LEU A 63 -20.80 -5.70 7.13
N SER A 64 -20.02 -6.75 6.93
CA SER A 64 -19.07 -6.93 5.84
C SER A 64 -19.34 -8.22 5.08
N PRO A 65 -20.26 -8.21 4.10
CA PRO A 65 -20.46 -9.32 3.20
C PRO A 65 -19.29 -9.46 2.22
N LYS A 66 -19.00 -10.70 1.81
CA LYS A 66 -18.09 -11.03 0.71
C LYS A 66 -18.65 -12.17 -0.12
N LEU A 67 -18.29 -12.19 -1.39
CA LEU A 67 -18.60 -13.29 -2.30
C LEU A 67 -17.40 -13.51 -3.23
N ASN A 68 -16.83 -14.71 -3.19
CA ASN A 68 -15.84 -15.14 -4.16
C ASN A 68 -16.42 -16.24 -5.03
N ILE A 69 -16.28 -16.11 -6.34
CA ILE A 69 -16.67 -17.10 -7.33
C ILE A 69 -15.41 -17.46 -8.11
N LEU A 70 -15.03 -18.72 -8.10
CA LEU A 70 -13.88 -19.24 -8.83
C LEU A 70 -14.37 -20.31 -9.80
N TYR A 71 -13.90 -20.23 -11.04
CA TYR A 71 -14.19 -21.19 -12.10
C TYR A 71 -12.89 -21.80 -12.61
N ASN A 72 -12.77 -23.13 -12.56
CA ASN A 72 -11.58 -23.87 -12.95
C ASN A 72 -11.85 -24.65 -14.25
N PRO A 73 -11.78 -24.01 -15.44
CA PRO A 73 -11.98 -24.71 -16.72
C PRO A 73 -10.95 -25.81 -16.98
N SER A 74 -9.78 -25.76 -16.35
CA SER A 74 -8.77 -26.82 -16.38
C SER A 74 -7.90 -26.79 -15.12
N ASN A 75 -6.96 -27.73 -15.01
CA ASN A 75 -5.95 -27.73 -13.92
C ASN A 75 -4.87 -26.65 -14.11
N LEU A 76 -4.91 -25.89 -15.21
CA LEU A 76 -3.93 -24.87 -15.55
C LEU A 76 -4.51 -23.45 -15.53
N LEU A 77 -5.83 -23.29 -15.52
CA LEU A 77 -6.49 -21.99 -15.58
C LEU A 77 -7.61 -21.92 -14.54
N GLN A 78 -7.58 -20.87 -13.74
CA GLN A 78 -8.64 -20.46 -12.83
C GLN A 78 -9.04 -19.04 -13.18
N LEU A 79 -10.34 -18.80 -13.38
CA LEU A 79 -10.94 -17.47 -13.47
C LEU A 79 -11.60 -17.17 -12.13
N TYR A 80 -11.61 -15.91 -11.70
CA TYR A 80 -12.27 -15.52 -10.47
C TYR A 80 -12.97 -14.17 -10.57
N LEU A 81 -14.08 -14.06 -9.85
CA LEU A 81 -14.69 -12.81 -9.44
C LEU A 81 -14.70 -12.79 -7.91
N LYS A 82 -14.03 -11.82 -7.30
CA LYS A 82 -14.04 -11.61 -5.85
C LYS A 82 -14.67 -10.26 -5.58
N THR A 83 -15.56 -10.19 -4.60
CA THR A 83 -16.17 -8.92 -4.20
C THR A 83 -16.44 -8.92 -2.70
N GLY A 84 -16.45 -7.75 -2.09
CA GLY A 84 -16.84 -7.60 -0.71
C GLY A 84 -16.85 -6.16 -0.24
N LYS A 85 -17.34 -5.99 0.99
CA LYS A 85 -17.30 -4.75 1.72
C LYS A 85 -16.32 -4.87 2.89
N GLY A 86 -15.28 -4.04 2.88
CA GLY A 86 -14.45 -3.73 4.03
C GLY A 86 -14.82 -2.37 4.64
N PHE A 87 -13.97 -1.90 5.54
CA PHE A 87 -14.01 -0.58 6.15
C PHE A 87 -12.64 -0.31 6.80
N HIS A 88 -12.37 0.94 7.17
CA HIS A 88 -11.29 1.29 8.10
C HIS A 88 -11.90 1.93 9.36
N SER A 89 -11.22 1.86 10.51
CA SER A 89 -11.64 2.61 11.70
C SER A 89 -10.95 3.96 11.75
N ASN A 90 -11.75 5.00 12.01
CA ASN A 90 -11.24 6.35 12.13
C ASN A 90 -10.51 6.55 13.46
N ASP A 91 -9.56 7.48 13.49
CA ASP A 91 -8.86 7.85 14.73
C ASP A 91 -9.86 8.26 15.81
N SER A 92 -9.75 7.66 16.99
CA SER A 92 -10.70 7.86 18.09
C SER A 92 -10.88 9.32 18.48
N ARG A 93 -9.85 10.17 18.30
CA ARG A 93 -9.88 11.61 18.60
C ARG A 93 -10.79 12.38 17.63
N VAL A 94 -10.87 11.93 16.37
CA VAL A 94 -11.79 12.46 15.36
C VAL A 94 -13.20 11.91 15.57
N VAL A 95 -13.30 10.61 15.88
CA VAL A 95 -14.56 9.88 16.11
C VAL A 95 -15.41 10.51 17.22
N VAL A 96 -14.78 10.83 18.34
CA VAL A 96 -15.43 11.42 19.51
C VAL A 96 -15.84 12.88 19.29
N ALA A 97 -14.99 13.67 18.63
CA ALA A 97 -15.33 15.04 18.23
C ALA A 97 -16.52 15.09 17.26
N GLN A 98 -16.67 14.08 16.40
CA GLN A 98 -17.78 13.96 15.44
C GLN A 98 -19.03 13.25 15.98
N ASN A 99 -19.11 12.96 17.29
CA ASN A 99 -20.22 12.23 17.91
C ASN A 99 -20.53 10.88 17.23
N GLY A 100 -19.52 10.16 16.75
CA GLY A 100 -19.69 8.81 16.18
C GLY A 100 -20.26 8.76 14.75
N LYS A 101 -20.29 9.88 14.03
CA LYS A 101 -20.63 9.90 12.58
C LYS A 101 -19.40 9.55 11.73
N GLU A 102 -19.63 8.80 10.66
CA GLU A 102 -18.60 8.46 9.64
C GLU A 102 -17.35 7.72 10.16
N ILE A 103 -17.47 7.03 11.30
CA ILE A 103 -16.32 6.43 12.03
C ILE A 103 -15.83 5.07 11.55
N LEU A 104 -16.63 4.39 10.71
CA LEU A 104 -16.28 3.13 10.04
C LEU A 104 -16.65 3.25 8.54
N PRO A 105 -16.01 4.14 7.78
CA PRO A 105 -16.32 4.36 6.38
C PRO A 105 -16.12 3.08 5.58
N ALA A 106 -17.07 2.78 4.69
CA ALA A 106 -17.05 1.52 3.96
C ALA A 106 -16.09 1.58 2.77
N ALA A 107 -15.50 0.42 2.47
CA ALA A 107 -14.70 0.18 1.28
C ALA A 107 -15.34 -0.96 0.48
N TYR A 108 -15.77 -0.71 -0.75
CA TYR A 108 -16.38 -1.72 -1.62
C TYR A 108 -15.39 -2.11 -2.70
N GLY A 109 -14.99 -3.38 -2.71
CA GLY A 109 -13.99 -3.92 -3.63
C GLY A 109 -14.57 -4.97 -4.57
N ALA A 110 -14.03 -5.03 -5.78
CA ALA A 110 -14.26 -6.12 -6.71
C ALA A 110 -13.02 -6.38 -7.59
N ASP A 111 -12.67 -7.66 -7.74
CA ASP A 111 -11.59 -8.13 -8.61
C ASP A 111 -12.15 -9.15 -9.61
N LEU A 112 -11.93 -8.92 -10.91
CA LEU A 112 -12.15 -9.88 -11.98
C LEU A 112 -10.79 -10.29 -12.53
N GLY A 113 -10.38 -11.53 -12.31
CA GLY A 113 -9.04 -11.96 -12.66
C GLY A 113 -8.89 -13.41 -13.04
N LEU A 114 -7.64 -13.78 -13.32
CA LEU A 114 -7.23 -15.12 -13.71
C LEU A 114 -5.93 -15.51 -13.04
N ILE A 115 -5.79 -16.81 -12.78
CA ILE A 115 -4.53 -17.47 -12.44
C ILE A 115 -4.30 -18.53 -13.51
N TRP A 116 -3.22 -18.38 -14.26
CA TRP A 116 -2.93 -19.21 -15.42
C TRP A 116 -1.51 -19.76 -15.36
N LYS A 117 -1.39 -21.06 -15.58
CA LYS A 117 -0.13 -21.81 -15.69
C LYS A 117 0.02 -22.33 -17.14
N PRO A 118 0.33 -21.45 -18.12
CA PRO A 118 0.45 -21.84 -19.53
C PRO A 118 1.57 -22.85 -19.80
N ALA A 119 2.60 -22.85 -18.96
CA ALA A 119 3.73 -23.76 -19.03
C ALA A 119 4.11 -24.24 -17.63
N SER A 120 4.84 -25.35 -17.53
CA SER A 120 5.17 -25.99 -16.25
C SER A 120 5.90 -25.09 -15.24
N LYS A 121 6.59 -24.05 -15.73
CA LYS A 121 7.42 -23.13 -14.95
C LYS A 121 7.03 -21.66 -15.09
N LEU A 122 5.86 -21.37 -15.67
CA LEU A 122 5.33 -20.01 -15.83
C LEU A 122 3.97 -19.92 -15.16
N LEU A 123 3.84 -19.00 -14.21
CA LEU A 123 2.58 -18.62 -13.57
C LEU A 123 2.29 -17.17 -13.88
N ILE A 124 1.07 -16.91 -14.33
CA ILE A 124 0.54 -15.58 -14.64
C ILE A 124 -0.67 -15.38 -13.72
N ASN A 125 -0.67 -14.29 -12.97
CA ASN A 125 -1.84 -13.81 -12.26
C ASN A 125 -2.15 -12.40 -12.79
N SER A 126 -3.41 -12.14 -13.08
CA SER A 126 -3.82 -10.84 -13.56
C SER A 126 -5.24 -10.53 -13.11
N ALA A 127 -5.53 -9.26 -12.84
CA ALA A 127 -6.81 -8.80 -12.35
C ALA A 127 -7.14 -7.42 -12.93
N LEU A 128 -8.41 -7.23 -13.28
CA LEU A 128 -9.04 -5.91 -13.32
C LEU A 128 -9.72 -5.71 -11.97
N TRP A 129 -9.52 -4.57 -11.34
CA TRP A 129 -10.03 -4.32 -10.00
C TRP A 129 -10.67 -2.94 -9.87
N TYR A 130 -11.60 -2.85 -8.91
CA TYR A 130 -12.37 -1.68 -8.55
C TYR A 130 -12.40 -1.54 -7.03
N LEU A 131 -12.23 -0.33 -6.54
CA LEU A 131 -12.36 0.04 -5.15
C LEU A 131 -13.10 1.37 -5.03
N HIS A 132 -14.15 1.40 -4.22
CA HIS A 132 -14.83 2.61 -3.79
C HIS A 132 -14.65 2.77 -2.29
N LEU A 133 -14.20 3.93 -1.84
CA LEU A 133 -14.14 4.30 -0.43
C LEU A 133 -15.15 5.40 -0.15
N ASP A 134 -15.93 5.23 0.91
CA ASP A 134 -16.87 6.24 1.36
C ASP A 134 -16.16 7.48 1.95
N GLN A 135 -14.89 7.35 2.33
CA GLN A 135 -14.10 8.43 2.91
C GLN A 135 -12.61 8.12 2.83
N GLU A 136 -11.83 9.11 2.39
CA GLU A 136 -10.36 9.12 2.54
C GLU A 136 -9.91 9.76 3.84
N PHE A 137 -8.64 9.55 4.16
CA PHE A 137 -7.98 10.31 5.21
C PHE A 137 -6.80 11.11 4.70
N VAL A 138 -6.79 12.37 5.12
CA VAL A 138 -5.65 13.28 4.93
C VAL A 138 -5.10 13.59 6.32
N TYR A 139 -3.83 13.31 6.54
CA TYR A 139 -3.15 13.71 7.77
C TYR A 139 -2.60 15.12 7.62
N VAL A 140 -3.02 16.02 8.50
CA VAL A 140 -2.53 17.40 8.55
C VAL A 140 -1.43 17.44 9.62
N GLY A 141 -0.17 17.38 9.18
CA GLY A 141 0.99 17.28 10.06
C GLY A 141 1.16 18.44 11.03
N ASP A 142 0.86 19.67 10.59
CA ASP A 142 1.02 20.88 11.39
C ASP A 142 -0.02 21.02 12.51
N GLU A 143 -1.21 20.48 12.29
CA GLU A 143 -2.30 20.48 13.27
C GLU A 143 -2.33 19.19 14.10
N GLY A 144 -1.62 18.14 13.66
CA GLY A 144 -1.65 16.83 14.28
C GLY A 144 -3.02 16.15 14.20
N VAL A 145 -3.90 16.58 13.30
CA VAL A 145 -5.25 16.04 13.08
C VAL A 145 -5.31 15.20 11.81
N VAL A 146 -6.28 14.31 11.78
CA VAL A 146 -6.66 13.59 10.57
C VAL A 146 -7.99 14.16 10.10
N GLU A 147 -8.03 14.66 8.87
CA GLU A 147 -9.24 15.22 8.29
C GLU A 147 -9.96 14.17 7.43
N PRO A 148 -11.28 13.98 7.63
CA PRO A 148 -12.08 13.21 6.71
C PRO A 148 -12.13 13.93 5.36
N SER A 149 -11.68 13.25 4.31
CA SER A 149 -11.81 13.70 2.93
C SER A 149 -12.94 12.95 2.22
N GLY A 150 -13.35 13.46 1.06
CA GLY A 150 -14.49 12.97 0.30
C GLY A 150 -14.37 11.51 -0.16
N ARG A 151 -15.39 11.05 -0.88
CA ARG A 151 -15.40 9.69 -1.42
C ARG A 151 -14.38 9.56 -2.54
N THR A 152 -13.79 8.37 -2.65
CA THR A 152 -12.84 8.08 -3.73
C THR A 152 -13.16 6.79 -4.46
N ARG A 153 -12.66 6.75 -5.68
CA ARG A 153 -12.70 5.57 -6.53
C ARG A 153 -11.31 5.30 -7.08
N ARG A 154 -10.89 4.06 -6.95
CA ARG A 154 -9.71 3.51 -7.60
C ARG A 154 -10.13 2.37 -8.52
N THR A 155 -9.65 2.40 -9.75
CA THR A 155 -9.80 1.29 -10.69
C THR A 155 -8.44 0.99 -11.28
N GLY A 156 -8.17 -0.27 -11.56
CA GLY A 156 -6.87 -0.61 -12.09
C GLY A 156 -6.76 -1.99 -12.68
N TYR A 157 -5.55 -2.26 -13.11
CA TYR A 157 -5.13 -3.53 -13.67
C TYR A 157 -3.81 -3.95 -13.03
N ASP A 158 -3.76 -5.22 -12.62
CA ASP A 158 -2.57 -5.87 -12.11
C ASP A 158 -2.13 -7.01 -13.02
N LEU A 159 -0.81 -7.14 -13.16
CA LEU A 159 -0.15 -8.26 -13.80
C LEU A 159 1.00 -8.74 -12.92
N SER A 160 1.02 -10.03 -12.64
CA SER A 160 2.05 -10.71 -11.89
C SER A 160 2.52 -11.94 -12.66
N LEU A 161 3.82 -12.00 -12.93
CA LEU A 161 4.48 -13.09 -13.64
C LEU A 161 5.51 -13.73 -12.70
N ARG A 162 5.49 -15.06 -12.62
CA ARG A 162 6.53 -15.86 -11.96
C ARG A 162 7.05 -16.88 -12.95
N TYR A 163 8.32 -16.80 -13.30
CA TYR A 163 8.93 -17.62 -14.34
C TYR A 163 10.25 -18.22 -13.89
N GLN A 164 10.40 -19.53 -14.08
CA GLN A 164 11.66 -20.23 -13.82
C GLN A 164 12.19 -20.84 -15.12
N PRO A 165 12.84 -20.08 -16.02
CA PRO A 165 13.28 -20.60 -17.33
C PRO A 165 14.25 -21.78 -17.19
N LEU A 166 15.21 -21.65 -16.28
CA LEU A 166 16.24 -22.65 -15.97
C LEU A 166 16.15 -23.03 -14.50
N LYS A 167 16.67 -24.22 -14.13
CA LYS A 167 16.63 -24.68 -12.73
C LYS A 167 17.31 -23.71 -11.75
N TRP A 168 18.23 -22.89 -12.27
CA TRP A 168 19.06 -21.94 -11.53
C TRP A 168 18.69 -20.47 -11.76
N ILE A 169 17.65 -20.15 -12.56
CA ILE A 169 17.15 -18.77 -12.76
C ILE A 169 15.69 -18.70 -12.36
N TYR A 170 15.36 -17.73 -11.52
CA TYR A 170 14.01 -17.31 -11.23
C TYR A 170 13.82 -15.85 -11.63
N TRP A 171 12.72 -15.55 -12.31
CA TRP A 171 12.32 -14.20 -12.70
C TRP A 171 10.92 -13.93 -12.18
N ASP A 172 10.76 -12.81 -11.48
CA ASP A 172 9.48 -12.26 -11.09
C ASP A 172 9.31 -10.87 -11.68
N PHE A 173 8.07 -10.56 -12.02
CA PHE A 173 7.66 -9.28 -12.57
C PHE A 173 6.25 -8.98 -12.08
N ASP A 174 6.05 -7.78 -11.57
CA ASP A 174 4.77 -7.25 -11.13
C ASP A 174 4.58 -5.86 -11.71
N LEU A 175 3.38 -5.60 -12.21
CA LEU A 175 2.95 -4.33 -12.77
C LEU A 175 1.58 -3.99 -12.19
N ASN A 176 1.45 -2.75 -11.75
CA ASN A 176 0.18 -2.17 -11.32
C ASN A 176 -0.05 -0.88 -12.12
N GLN A 177 -1.26 -0.74 -12.65
CA GLN A 177 -1.77 0.50 -13.21
C GLN A 177 -3.04 0.86 -12.45
N THR A 178 -3.07 2.07 -11.90
CA THR A 178 -4.18 2.58 -11.11
C THR A 178 -4.66 3.91 -11.70
N LEU A 179 -5.97 4.11 -11.65
CA LEU A 179 -6.61 5.41 -11.81
C LEU A 179 -7.36 5.71 -10.51
N ALA A 180 -6.84 6.68 -9.75
CA ALA A 180 -7.32 7.05 -8.44
C ALA A 180 -7.93 8.47 -8.48
N ARG A 181 -9.20 8.63 -8.11
CA ARG A 181 -9.89 9.94 -8.15
C ARG A 181 -10.79 10.14 -6.95
N SER A 182 -10.83 11.38 -6.46
CA SER A 182 -11.99 11.88 -5.69
C SER A 182 -13.19 11.95 -6.61
N ILE A 183 -14.34 11.45 -6.14
CA ILE A 183 -15.56 11.41 -6.97
C ILE A 183 -16.50 12.59 -6.71
N ASP A 184 -16.27 13.31 -5.60
CA ASP A 184 -17.08 14.45 -5.20
C ASP A 184 -16.46 15.79 -5.64
N ASP A 185 -15.16 15.79 -5.96
CA ASP A 185 -14.44 16.98 -6.40
C ASP A 185 -14.55 17.23 -7.92
N PRO A 186 -14.45 18.50 -8.37
CA PRO A 186 -14.49 18.84 -9.78
C PRO A 186 -13.38 18.18 -10.60
N GLU A 187 -13.67 17.88 -11.87
CA GLU A 187 -12.65 17.40 -12.80
C GLU A 187 -11.46 18.37 -12.87
N GLY A 188 -10.26 17.81 -12.83
CA GLY A 188 -9.02 18.60 -12.79
C GLY A 188 -8.58 19.02 -11.40
N ASN A 189 -9.42 18.87 -10.36
CA ASN A 189 -9.09 19.09 -8.95
C ASN A 189 -9.44 17.85 -8.10
N ASN A 190 -9.44 16.68 -8.74
CA ASN A 190 -9.90 15.43 -8.13
C ASN A 190 -8.84 14.33 -8.18
N TYR A 191 -7.57 14.71 -8.37
CA TYR A 191 -6.45 13.79 -8.18
C TYR A 191 -6.36 13.40 -6.70
N ILE A 192 -5.87 12.19 -6.44
CA ILE A 192 -5.53 11.78 -5.08
C ILE A 192 -4.03 12.00 -4.93
N PRO A 193 -3.58 12.94 -4.09
CA PRO A 193 -2.17 13.21 -3.88
C PRO A 193 -1.38 11.95 -3.57
N LEU A 194 -0.21 11.83 -4.19
CA LEU A 194 0.78 10.77 -4.01
C LEU A 194 0.30 9.35 -4.31
N ALA A 195 -0.95 9.18 -4.77
CA ALA A 195 -1.47 7.89 -5.20
C ALA A 195 -0.61 7.34 -6.36
N PRO A 196 -0.02 6.14 -6.24
CA PRO A 196 0.76 5.56 -7.32
C PRO A 196 -0.13 5.26 -8.53
N ASP A 197 0.14 5.92 -9.65
CA ASP A 197 -0.58 5.69 -10.91
C ASP A 197 -0.08 4.45 -11.64
N PHE A 198 1.23 4.22 -11.60
CA PHE A 198 1.86 3.10 -12.27
C PHE A 198 3.16 2.69 -11.58
N THR A 199 3.30 1.39 -11.31
CA THR A 199 4.49 0.82 -10.68
C THR A 199 4.92 -0.45 -11.38
N ILE A 200 6.23 -0.67 -11.45
CA ILE A 200 6.82 -1.95 -11.85
C ILE A 200 7.76 -2.43 -10.75
N MET A 201 7.65 -3.70 -10.40
CA MET A 201 8.68 -4.41 -9.65
C MET A 201 9.16 -5.59 -10.49
N SER A 202 10.46 -5.82 -10.57
CA SER A 202 10.97 -7.02 -11.22
C SER A 202 12.24 -7.51 -10.56
N GLY A 203 12.38 -8.82 -10.43
CA GLY A 203 13.58 -9.42 -9.89
C GLY A 203 14.06 -10.61 -10.68
N ILE A 204 15.38 -10.73 -10.82
CA ILE A 204 16.03 -11.93 -11.30
C ILE A 204 16.84 -12.49 -10.13
N SER A 205 16.70 -13.78 -9.86
CA SER A 205 17.47 -14.51 -8.85
C SER A 205 18.19 -15.68 -9.51
N ILE A 206 19.46 -15.84 -9.19
CA ILE A 206 20.36 -16.84 -9.76
C ILE A 206 20.91 -17.70 -8.62
N ILE A 207 20.84 -19.03 -8.78
CA ILE A 207 21.51 -20.03 -7.92
C ILE A 207 22.19 -21.03 -8.85
N HIS A 208 23.36 -20.66 -9.36
CA HIS A 208 24.05 -21.41 -10.41
C HIS A 208 24.77 -22.65 -9.84
N PRO A 209 24.84 -23.78 -10.57
CA PRO A 209 25.54 -24.98 -10.11
C PRO A 209 27.04 -24.81 -9.80
N SER A 210 27.67 -23.72 -10.27
CA SER A 210 29.07 -23.39 -9.94
C SER A 210 29.26 -22.87 -8.52
N GLY A 211 28.16 -22.62 -7.79
CA GLY A 211 28.16 -21.96 -6.47
C GLY A 211 27.84 -20.47 -6.53
N LEU A 212 27.95 -19.82 -7.70
CA LEU A 212 27.57 -18.42 -7.84
C LEU A 212 26.07 -18.25 -7.61
N TYR A 213 25.70 -17.35 -6.70
CA TYR A 213 24.32 -16.94 -6.50
C TYR A 213 24.21 -15.43 -6.42
N GLY A 214 23.00 -14.92 -6.56
CA GLY A 214 22.76 -13.49 -6.52
C GLY A 214 21.42 -13.12 -7.12
N GLY A 215 21.19 -11.84 -7.26
CA GLY A 215 20.01 -11.33 -7.92
C GLY A 215 20.09 -9.83 -8.18
N SER A 216 19.14 -9.36 -8.97
CA SER A 216 18.89 -7.95 -9.19
C SER A 216 17.42 -7.65 -8.94
N ARG A 217 17.11 -6.47 -8.41
CA ARG A 217 15.75 -6.01 -8.13
C ARG A 217 15.57 -4.61 -8.72
N LEU A 218 14.59 -4.45 -9.60
CA LEU A 218 14.13 -3.17 -10.13
C LEU A 218 12.87 -2.74 -9.38
N ARG A 219 12.83 -1.46 -8.99
CA ARG A 219 11.64 -0.76 -8.53
C ARG A 219 11.44 0.49 -9.38
N TYR A 220 10.28 0.60 -10.00
CA TYR A 220 9.87 1.75 -10.78
C TYR A 220 8.56 2.33 -10.22
N LEU A 221 8.53 3.63 -10.07
CA LEU A 221 7.36 4.43 -9.74
C LEU A 221 7.27 5.58 -10.73
N LYS A 222 6.11 5.77 -11.34
CA LYS A 222 5.85 6.90 -12.24
C LYS A 222 5.64 8.19 -11.44
N ASP A 223 5.97 9.33 -12.04
CA ASP A 223 5.53 10.65 -11.60
C ASP A 223 4.02 10.65 -11.35
N ARG A 224 3.61 11.39 -10.31
CA ARG A 224 2.23 11.44 -9.85
C ARG A 224 1.90 12.78 -9.20
N PRO A 225 0.62 13.17 -9.12
CA PRO A 225 0.21 14.41 -8.46
C PRO A 225 0.70 14.45 -7.01
N ALA A 226 1.23 15.59 -6.58
CA ALA A 226 1.51 15.87 -5.17
C ALA A 226 0.38 16.64 -4.48
N ASN A 227 -0.55 17.19 -5.25
CA ASN A 227 -1.77 17.86 -4.82
C ASN A 227 -2.96 17.52 -5.74
N GLU A 228 -4.16 17.97 -5.37
CA GLU A 228 -5.45 17.59 -5.94
C GLU A 228 -5.66 18.08 -7.37
N ASP A 229 -4.94 19.12 -7.79
CA ASP A 229 -5.00 19.71 -9.13
C ASP A 229 -3.79 19.36 -10.03
N ASN A 230 -2.83 18.61 -9.48
CA ASN A 230 -1.58 18.22 -10.15
C ASN A 230 -0.75 19.42 -10.64
N SER A 231 -0.86 20.58 -9.99
CA SER A 231 0.03 21.72 -10.22
C SER A 231 1.43 21.49 -9.61
N ILE A 232 1.51 20.65 -8.57
CA ILE A 232 2.77 20.15 -8.01
C ILE A 232 2.87 18.66 -8.31
N VAL A 233 4.02 18.22 -8.85
CA VAL A 233 4.27 16.82 -9.23
C VAL A 233 5.31 16.23 -8.30
N ALA A 234 5.03 15.03 -7.79
CA ALA A 234 6.01 14.22 -7.08
C ALA A 234 6.74 13.33 -8.10
N ASP A 235 8.05 13.49 -8.20
CA ASP A 235 8.88 12.81 -9.18
C ASP A 235 8.90 11.30 -8.95
N GLY A 236 8.78 10.56 -10.04
CA GLY A 236 8.98 9.12 -10.10
C GLY A 236 10.46 8.74 -10.08
N TYR A 237 10.73 7.44 -10.07
CA TYR A 237 12.10 6.93 -10.09
C TYR A 237 12.19 5.50 -10.61
N ALA A 238 13.40 5.12 -11.03
CA ALA A 238 13.79 3.76 -11.33
C ALA A 238 15.08 3.43 -10.57
N VAL A 239 15.01 2.52 -9.61
CA VAL A 239 16.15 2.10 -8.79
C VAL A 239 16.38 0.61 -8.97
N VAL A 240 17.66 0.24 -9.15
CA VAL A 240 18.09 -1.15 -9.28
C VAL A 240 19.06 -1.49 -8.17
N ASP A 241 18.74 -2.55 -7.41
CA ASP A 241 19.63 -3.13 -6.41
C ASP A 241 20.19 -4.46 -6.93
N LEU A 242 21.40 -4.80 -6.50
CA LEU A 242 22.08 -6.03 -6.88
C LEU A 242 22.74 -6.69 -5.68
N ASN A 243 22.65 -8.02 -5.60
CA ASN A 243 23.46 -8.80 -4.67
C ASN A 243 24.10 -9.97 -5.41
N ALA A 244 25.31 -10.34 -5.00
CA ALA A 244 25.99 -11.53 -5.52
C ALA A 244 26.82 -12.18 -4.41
N GLY A 245 26.94 -13.50 -4.45
CA GLY A 245 27.72 -14.25 -3.51
C GLY A 245 28.33 -15.51 -4.10
N TYR A 246 29.39 -15.99 -3.47
CA TYR A 246 30.11 -17.18 -3.88
C TYR A 246 30.65 -17.93 -2.65
N PRO A 247 30.21 -19.19 -2.43
CA PRO A 247 30.77 -20.04 -1.41
C PRO A 247 32.11 -20.59 -1.89
N TRP A 248 33.16 -20.34 -1.12
CA TRP A 248 34.49 -20.87 -1.32
C TRP A 248 34.93 -21.68 -0.09
N LYS A 249 34.79 -23.01 -0.18
CA LYS A 249 35.01 -23.94 0.94
C LYS A 249 34.12 -23.55 2.14
N ASN A 250 34.70 -23.27 3.30
CA ASN A 250 34.01 -22.87 4.51
C ASN A 250 33.76 -21.35 4.57
N VAL A 251 34.24 -20.59 3.59
CA VAL A 251 34.05 -19.13 3.50
C VAL A 251 32.97 -18.83 2.48
N ASN A 252 32.14 -17.83 2.75
CA ASN A 252 31.22 -17.28 1.78
C ASN A 252 31.50 -15.79 1.58
N LEU A 253 31.67 -15.39 0.34
CA LEU A 253 31.97 -14.02 -0.06
C LEU A 253 30.71 -13.41 -0.67
N GLU A 254 30.29 -12.24 -0.21
CA GLU A 254 29.11 -11.56 -0.71
C GLU A 254 29.37 -10.07 -0.98
N ILE A 255 28.69 -9.55 -1.99
CA ILE A 255 28.57 -8.12 -2.27
C ILE A 255 27.08 -7.76 -2.37
N ASN A 256 26.72 -6.63 -1.78
CA ASN A 256 25.40 -6.02 -1.90
C ASN A 256 25.60 -4.59 -2.40
N ILE A 257 24.91 -4.24 -3.47
CA ILE A 257 24.92 -2.91 -4.08
C ILE A 257 23.49 -2.39 -4.03
N GLN A 258 23.30 -1.27 -3.35
CA GLN A 258 22.06 -0.50 -3.38
C GLN A 258 22.21 0.62 -4.39
N ASN A 259 21.14 0.89 -5.15
CA ASN A 259 21.12 1.93 -6.18
C ASN A 259 22.31 1.81 -7.15
N LEU A 260 22.39 0.67 -7.86
CA LEU A 260 23.48 0.27 -8.75
C LEU A 260 23.86 1.34 -9.79
N PHE A 261 22.87 2.10 -10.28
CA PHE A 261 23.07 3.13 -11.29
C PHE A 261 23.25 4.54 -10.72
N ASN A 262 23.32 4.67 -9.38
CA ASN A 262 23.39 5.95 -8.68
C ASN A 262 22.29 6.93 -9.13
N THR A 263 21.07 6.43 -9.29
CA THR A 263 19.89 7.24 -9.61
C THR A 263 19.66 8.26 -8.49
N GLU A 264 19.52 9.54 -8.82
CA GLU A 264 19.02 10.56 -7.89
C GLU A 264 17.49 10.43 -7.80
N TRP A 265 16.96 10.27 -6.59
CA TRP A 265 15.52 10.05 -6.38
C TRP A 265 15.10 10.48 -4.99
N ASN A 266 13.79 10.64 -4.80
CA ASN A 266 13.17 11.05 -3.54
C ASN A 266 12.39 9.88 -2.94
N GLU A 267 12.74 9.47 -1.71
CA GLU A 267 12.11 8.35 -1.00
C GLU A 267 10.70 8.72 -0.53
N THR A 268 10.58 9.89 0.10
CA THR A 268 9.30 10.48 0.53
C THR A 268 9.18 11.86 -0.08
N GLN A 269 7.97 12.25 -0.51
CA GLN A 269 7.68 13.54 -1.13
C GLN A 269 6.31 14.01 -0.67
N PHE A 270 6.19 15.26 -0.25
CA PHE A 270 4.93 15.88 0.14
C PHE A 270 4.90 17.32 -0.38
N ALA A 271 3.77 17.73 -0.96
CA ALA A 271 3.49 19.15 -1.11
C ALA A 271 3.25 19.72 0.29
N THR A 272 4.00 20.76 0.65
CA THR A 272 3.89 21.37 1.97
C THR A 272 4.12 22.86 1.83
N GLU A 273 3.23 23.64 2.43
CA GLU A 273 3.39 25.08 2.53
C GLU A 273 4.50 25.40 3.53
N SER A 274 5.55 26.07 3.06
CA SER A 274 6.66 26.49 3.91
C SER A 274 7.09 27.91 3.57
N ARG A 275 7.98 28.49 4.40
CA ARG A 275 8.55 29.82 4.13
C ARG A 275 9.97 29.92 4.64
N LEU A 276 10.93 30.09 3.73
CA LEU A 276 12.31 30.42 4.05
C LEU A 276 12.43 31.86 4.55
N ALA A 277 13.48 32.14 5.34
CA ALA A 277 13.70 33.47 5.92
C ALA A 277 13.83 34.60 4.87
N SER A 278 14.26 34.24 3.66
CA SER A 278 14.41 35.16 2.52
C SER A 278 13.13 35.35 1.70
N GLU A 279 12.08 34.57 1.94
CA GLU A 279 10.85 34.62 1.17
C GLU A 279 9.88 35.67 1.71
N VAL A 280 9.20 36.35 0.78
CA VAL A 280 8.26 37.43 1.11
C VAL A 280 6.94 36.87 1.68
N GLY A 281 6.56 35.67 1.28
CA GLY A 281 5.38 34.93 1.74
C GLY A 281 5.60 33.42 1.66
N PRO A 282 4.66 32.61 2.17
CA PRO A 282 4.76 31.15 2.08
C PRO A 282 4.64 30.65 0.64
N VAL A 283 5.25 29.49 0.38
CA VAL A 283 5.27 28.79 -0.90
C VAL A 283 4.94 27.33 -0.64
N GLU A 284 4.01 26.78 -1.43
CA GLU A 284 3.73 25.36 -1.45
C GLU A 284 4.66 24.65 -2.44
N GLU A 285 5.49 23.74 -1.93
CA GLU A 285 6.48 23.02 -2.74
C GLU A 285 6.78 21.62 -2.21
N ILE A 286 7.51 20.83 -3.00
CA ILE A 286 7.91 19.47 -2.61
C ILE A 286 8.97 19.52 -1.52
N HIS A 287 8.61 18.99 -0.35
CA HIS A 287 9.55 18.59 0.68
C HIS A 287 9.81 17.10 0.56
N PHE A 288 11.08 16.70 0.60
CA PHE A 288 11.45 15.32 0.34
C PHE A 288 12.57 14.79 1.24
N THR A 289 12.58 13.47 1.40
CA THR A 289 13.74 12.74 1.92
C THR A 289 14.51 12.20 0.73
N PRO A 290 15.80 12.54 0.55
CA PRO A 290 16.59 12.00 -0.54
C PRO A 290 16.72 10.48 -0.40
N GLY A 291 16.61 9.78 -1.53
CA GLY A 291 16.82 8.36 -1.61
C GLY A 291 18.27 7.97 -1.34
N THR A 292 18.50 6.69 -1.05
CA THR A 292 19.85 6.19 -0.78
C THR A 292 20.71 6.30 -2.05
N PRO A 293 21.92 6.89 -1.97
CA PRO A 293 22.84 6.97 -3.11
C PRO A 293 23.42 5.58 -3.44
N PHE A 294 24.28 5.48 -4.45
CA PHE A 294 25.06 4.28 -4.67
C PHE A 294 25.80 3.85 -3.39
N PHE A 295 25.54 2.63 -2.93
CA PHE A 295 26.14 2.09 -1.73
C PHE A 295 26.54 0.63 -1.94
N ILE A 296 27.80 0.31 -1.63
CA ILE A 296 28.35 -1.05 -1.74
C ILE A 296 28.77 -1.58 -0.37
N LYS A 297 28.36 -2.82 -0.07
CA LYS A 297 28.72 -3.54 1.15
C LYS A 297 29.24 -4.93 0.80
N GLY A 298 30.48 -5.20 1.21
CA GLY A 298 31.04 -6.55 1.21
C GLY A 298 30.74 -7.29 2.52
N SER A 299 30.56 -8.61 2.44
CA SER A 299 30.42 -9.49 3.60
C SER A 299 31.26 -10.75 3.41
N ILE A 300 31.84 -11.24 4.50
CA ILE A 300 32.58 -12.50 4.56
C ILE A 300 31.99 -13.27 5.74
N SER A 301 31.47 -14.47 5.50
CA SER A 301 31.02 -15.37 6.56
C SER A 301 31.79 -16.69 6.52
N TYR A 302 32.02 -17.28 7.69
CA TYR A 302 32.67 -18.58 7.83
C TYR A 302 31.69 -19.57 8.44
N ASN A 303 31.47 -20.69 7.77
CA ASN A 303 30.60 -21.77 8.21
C ASN A 303 31.45 -22.90 8.81
N PHE A 304 31.22 -23.18 10.10
CA PHE A 304 31.87 -24.26 10.86
C PHE A 304 31.21 -25.61 10.59
#